data_AF-K3X2U0-F1
#
_entry.id   AF-K3X2U0-F1
#
_cell.length_a   1.000
_cell.length_b   1.000
_cell.length_c   1.000
_cell.angle_alpha   90.00
_cell.angle_beta   90.00
_cell.angle_gamma   90.00
#
_symmetry.space_group_name_H-M   'P 1'
#
loop_
_entity.id
_entity.type
_entity.pdbx_description
1 polymer ?
#
loop_
_entity_poly.entity_id
_entity_poly.type
_entity_poly.pdbx_seq_one_letter_code
_entity_poly.pdbx_strand_id
1 'polypeptide(L)'
;MGLLVEGSPLDWDDALDWLEHVRSHGIDQFLHIFKRVKDIEGDVLKWGDELEYGVFKMDAHARVPRLSLRGAEILAQLREKEDKFKGHDGSNEGCNWVPEYGAWMIEGTPSVPYGGFTTDLRKVEGNMRLRRARLLELHVSF
;
A
#
# COMPACT_ATOMS: atom_id res chain seq x y z
N MET A 1 2.36 4.14 2.37
CA MET A 1 1.33 3.93 3.40
C MET A 1 1.81 3.18 4.65
N GLY A 2 1.20 3.47 5.81
CA GLY A 2 1.66 3.09 7.16
C GLY A 2 1.53 1.61 7.53
N LEU A 3 2.19 1.22 8.63
CA LEU A 3 2.20 -0.15 9.13
C LEU A 3 0.82 -0.55 9.69
N LEU A 4 0.07 -1.36 8.93
CA LEU A 4 -1.10 -2.06 9.43
C LEU A 4 -0.67 -3.39 10.04
N VAL A 5 -0.40 -3.36 11.35
CA VAL A 5 -0.21 -4.56 12.16
C VAL A 5 -1.50 -4.93 12.84
N GLU A 6 -1.78 -6.23 12.94
CA GLU A 6 -2.91 -6.73 13.72
C GLU A 6 -2.69 -6.37 15.20
N GLY A 7 -3.72 -5.81 15.82
CA GLY A 7 -3.69 -5.36 17.21
C GLY A 7 -5.10 -5.34 17.80
N SER A 8 -5.20 -5.05 19.09
CA SER A 8 -6.49 -4.93 19.78
C SER A 8 -6.88 -3.44 19.86
N PRO A 9 -7.87 -2.96 19.09
CA PRO A 9 -8.32 -1.59 19.18
C PRO A 9 -9.05 -1.35 20.51
N LEU A 10 -8.94 -0.14 21.03
CA LEU A 10 -9.79 0.34 22.12
C LEU A 10 -11.10 0.88 21.55
N ASP A 11 -12.19 0.67 22.27
CA ASP A 11 -13.43 1.41 22.01
C ASP A 11 -13.22 2.89 22.32
N TRP A 12 -14.06 3.75 21.74
CA TRP A 12 -13.89 5.20 21.81
C TRP A 12 -13.82 5.71 23.25
N ASP A 13 -14.72 5.25 24.12
CA ASP A 13 -14.81 5.72 25.50
C ASP A 13 -13.56 5.33 26.31
N ASP A 14 -13.03 4.11 26.10
CA ASP A 14 -11.79 3.64 26.74
C ASP A 14 -10.55 4.38 26.22
N ALA A 15 -10.57 4.82 24.95
CA ALA A 15 -9.45 5.54 24.34
C ALA A 15 -9.30 6.98 24.87
N LEU A 16 -10.35 7.57 25.45
CA LEU A 16 -10.34 8.95 25.93
C LEU A 16 -9.28 9.18 27.03
N ASP A 17 -9.13 8.20 27.93
CA ASP A 17 -8.15 8.25 29.02
C ASP A 17 -6.70 8.27 28.53
N TRP A 18 -6.47 7.82 27.29
CA TRP A 18 -5.13 7.74 26.69
C TRP A 18 -4.77 8.95 25.81
N LEU A 19 -5.69 9.90 25.61
CA LEU A 19 -5.46 11.03 24.69
C LEU A 19 -4.24 11.88 25.07
N GLU A 20 -3.99 12.09 26.36
CA GLU A 20 -2.80 12.82 26.83
C GLU A 20 -1.52 12.01 26.63
N HIS A 21 -1.56 10.71 26.92
CA HIS A 21 -0.44 9.81 26.71
C HIS A 21 -0.02 9.77 25.24
N VAL A 22 -0.96 9.56 24.32
CA VAL A 22 -0.69 9.50 22.87
C VAL A 22 -0.10 10.82 22.36
N ARG A 23 -0.64 11.97 22.79
CA ARG A 23 -0.14 13.28 22.35
C ARG A 23 1.28 13.57 22.86
N SER A 24 1.52 13.36 24.16
CA SER A 24 2.82 13.62 24.78
C SER A 24 3.90 12.71 24.18
N HIS A 25 3.63 11.40 24.10
CA HIS A 25 4.58 10.43 23.55
C HIS A 25 4.79 10.61 22.05
N GLY A 26 3.75 11.02 21.30
CA GLY A 26 3.88 11.37 19.89
C GLY A 26 4.82 12.54 19.65
N ILE A 27 4.76 13.58 20.50
CA ILE A 27 5.71 14.71 20.46
C ILE A 27 7.12 14.25 20.79
N ASP A 28 7.29 13.44 21.83
CA ASP A 28 8.62 12.91 22.19
C ASP A 28 9.22 12.06 21.06
N GLN A 29 8.43 11.18 20.45
CA GLN A 29 8.84 10.39 19.29
C GLN A 29 9.23 11.30 18.11
N PHE A 30 8.42 12.31 17.80
CA PHE A 30 8.73 13.29 16.77
C PHE A 30 10.05 14.01 17.04
N LEU A 31 10.25 14.52 18.26
CA LEU A 31 11.48 15.21 18.65
C LEU A 31 12.70 14.30 18.58
N HIS A 32 12.58 13.03 18.98
CA HIS A 32 13.67 12.06 18.85
C HIS A 32 14.02 11.79 17.38
N ILE A 33 13.02 11.58 16.53
CA ILE A 33 13.24 11.37 15.10
C ILE A 33 13.88 12.62 14.49
N PHE A 34 13.31 13.80 14.72
CA PHE A 34 13.81 15.07 14.20
C PHE A 34 15.26 15.30 14.63
N LYS A 35 15.59 15.21 15.92
CA LYS A 35 16.97 15.39 16.40
C LYS A 35 17.94 14.37 15.79
N ARG A 36 17.47 13.14 15.51
CA ARG A 36 18.28 12.09 14.89
C ARG A 36 18.58 12.36 13.41
N VAL A 37 17.64 12.94 12.66
CA VAL A 37 17.75 13.04 11.19
C VAL A 37 17.90 14.46 10.65
N LYS A 38 17.76 15.50 11.47
CA LYS A 38 17.75 16.91 11.03
C LYS A 38 19.04 17.37 10.33
N ASP A 39 20.16 16.71 10.60
CA ASP A 39 21.48 17.06 10.04
C ASP A 39 21.90 16.08 8.93
N ILE A 40 20.99 15.23 8.42
CA ILE A 40 21.26 14.37 7.27
C ILE A 40 21.32 15.24 6.00
N GLU A 41 22.43 15.15 5.29
CA GLU A 41 22.68 15.83 4.02
C GLU A 41 23.08 14.82 2.93
N GLY A 42 23.00 15.24 1.66
CA GLY A 42 23.43 14.41 0.53
C GLY A 42 22.49 13.25 0.18
N ASP A 43 21.25 13.29 0.64
CA ASP A 43 20.26 12.27 0.30
C ASP A 43 19.81 12.40 -1.17
N VAL A 44 19.53 11.25 -1.80
CA VAL A 44 19.10 11.22 -3.20
C VAL A 44 17.59 11.41 -3.27
N LEU A 45 17.10 12.19 -4.24
CA LEU A 45 15.66 12.31 -4.49
C LEU A 45 15.06 10.93 -4.78
N LYS A 46 14.34 10.40 -3.80
CA LYS A 46 13.51 9.22 -3.90
C LYS A 46 12.05 9.64 -3.89
N TRP A 47 11.26 9.01 -4.73
CA TRP A 47 9.83 9.30 -4.84
C TRP A 47 9.08 8.06 -5.33
N GLY A 48 7.75 8.11 -5.28
CA GLY A 48 6.88 7.02 -5.71
C GLY A 48 5.45 7.53 -5.84
N ASP A 49 4.62 6.75 -6.51
CA ASP A 49 3.18 6.99 -6.58
C ASP A 49 2.41 5.96 -5.74
N GLU A 50 1.23 6.34 -5.28
CA GLU A 50 0.25 5.47 -4.63
C GLU A 50 -1.03 5.48 -5.48
N LEU A 51 -1.56 4.30 -5.82
CA LEU A 51 -2.79 4.15 -6.60
C LEU A 51 -3.80 3.27 -5.87
N GLU A 52 -5.02 3.77 -5.79
CA GLU A 52 -6.17 3.04 -5.26
C GLU A 52 -6.99 2.40 -6.38
N TYR A 53 -7.42 1.16 -6.17
CA TYR A 53 -8.19 0.35 -7.10
C TYR A 53 -9.51 -0.08 -6.47
N GLY A 54 -10.61 0.13 -7.19
CA GLY A 54 -11.90 -0.48 -6.84
C GLY A 54 -12.06 -1.86 -7.48
N VAL A 55 -12.47 -2.85 -6.69
CA VAL A 55 -12.79 -4.20 -7.13
C VAL A 55 -14.30 -4.33 -7.35
N PHE A 56 -14.68 -4.64 -8.59
CA PHE A 56 -16.08 -4.76 -8.99
C PHE A 56 -16.39 -6.16 -9.51
N LYS A 57 -17.59 -6.63 -9.21
CA LYS A 57 -18.22 -7.79 -9.83
C LYS A 57 -19.23 -7.30 -10.87
N MET A 58 -19.06 -7.73 -12.12
CA MET A 58 -20.02 -7.40 -13.18
C MET A 58 -21.09 -8.50 -13.27
N ASP A 59 -22.35 -8.14 -13.10
CA ASP A 59 -23.47 -9.05 -13.43
C ASP A 59 -23.66 -9.07 -14.96
N ALA A 60 -23.30 -10.19 -15.60
CA ALA A 60 -23.36 -10.32 -17.06
C ALA A 60 -24.78 -10.21 -17.63
N HIS A 61 -25.80 -10.60 -16.86
CA HIS A 61 -27.19 -10.59 -17.28
C HIS A 61 -27.83 -9.23 -17.02
N ALA A 62 -27.65 -8.68 -15.82
CA ALA A 62 -28.24 -7.40 -15.44
C ALA A 62 -27.45 -6.19 -15.97
N ARG A 63 -26.19 -6.38 -16.39
CA ARG A 63 -25.24 -5.32 -16.79
C ARG A 63 -25.04 -4.26 -15.68
N VAL A 64 -25.13 -4.68 -14.43
CA VAL A 64 -24.94 -3.80 -13.26
C VAL A 64 -23.62 -4.17 -12.56
N PRO A 65 -22.68 -3.22 -12.42
CA PRO A 65 -21.50 -3.43 -11.60
C PRO A 65 -21.87 -3.36 -10.11
N ARG A 66 -21.34 -4.28 -9.32
CA ARG A 66 -21.46 -4.28 -7.85
C ARG A 66 -20.08 -4.26 -7.22
N LEU A 67 -19.96 -3.67 -6.04
CA LEU A 67 -18.74 -3.74 -5.25
C LEU A 67 -18.45 -5.18 -4.84
N SER A 68 -17.21 -5.62 -5.04
CA SER A 68 -16.73 -6.92 -4.56
C SER A 68 -16.04 -6.71 -3.23
N LEU A 69 -16.63 -7.19 -2.13
CA LEU A 69 -16.05 -7.06 -0.77
C LEU A 69 -14.90 -8.05 -0.50
N ARG A 70 -14.24 -8.53 -1.55
CA ARG A 70 -13.16 -9.53 -1.51
C ARG A 70 -11.77 -8.91 -1.41
N GLY A 71 -11.65 -7.63 -1.05
CA GLY A 71 -10.38 -6.91 -0.99
C GLY A 71 -9.34 -7.63 -0.12
N ALA A 72 -9.73 -8.12 1.06
CA ALA A 72 -8.82 -8.85 1.95
C ALA A 72 -8.30 -10.17 1.35
N GLU A 73 -9.17 -10.93 0.68
CA GLU A 73 -8.81 -12.20 0.02
C GLU A 73 -7.85 -11.95 -1.15
N ILE A 74 -8.16 -10.98 -2.00
CA ILE A 74 -7.34 -10.59 -3.15
C ILE A 74 -5.98 -10.09 -2.67
N LEU A 75 -5.96 -9.25 -1.63
CA LEU A 75 -4.73 -8.73 -1.04
C LEU A 75 -3.82 -9.84 -0.49
N ALA A 76 -4.39 -10.86 0.16
CA ALA A 76 -3.62 -12.02 0.63
C ALA A 76 -2.96 -12.77 -0.54
N GLN A 77 -3.71 -12.99 -1.64
CA GLN A 77 -3.17 -13.64 -2.85
C GLN A 77 -2.09 -12.80 -3.54
N LEU A 78 -2.27 -11.48 -3.62
CA LEU A 78 -1.27 -10.57 -4.20
C LEU A 78 0.04 -10.63 -3.39
N ARG A 79 -0.05 -10.51 -2.06
CA ARG A 79 1.12 -10.55 -1.18
C ARG A 79 1.86 -11.88 -1.26
N GLU A 80 1.13 -13.00 -1.25
CA GLU A 80 1.72 -14.32 -1.41
C GLU A 80 2.45 -14.46 -2.75
N LYS A 81 1.88 -13.95 -3.84
CA LYS A 81 2.53 -13.95 -5.16
C LYS A 81 3.78 -13.07 -5.16
N GLU A 82 3.72 -11.84 -4.65
CA GLU A 82 4.89 -10.96 -4.58
C GLU A 82 6.01 -11.60 -3.75
N ASP A 83 5.69 -12.24 -2.61
CA ASP A 83 6.69 -12.90 -1.77
C ASP A 83 7.31 -14.13 -2.45
N LYS A 84 6.56 -14.88 -3.26
CA LYS A 84 7.08 -16.01 -4.04
C LYS A 84 8.00 -15.59 -5.19
N PHE A 85 7.74 -14.44 -5.82
CA PHE A 85 8.49 -13.99 -6.99
C PHE A 85 9.60 -12.98 -6.66
N LYS A 86 9.62 -12.42 -5.44
CA LYS A 86 10.68 -11.55 -4.95
C LYS A 86 12.05 -12.22 -5.11
N GLY A 87 12.92 -11.59 -5.92
CA GLY A 87 14.33 -11.98 -6.07
C GLY A 87 14.62 -13.09 -7.08
N HIS A 88 13.62 -13.64 -7.77
CA HIS A 88 13.84 -14.71 -8.76
C HIS A 88 14.31 -14.23 -10.14
N ASP A 89 14.10 -12.96 -10.48
CA ASP A 89 14.38 -12.40 -11.82
C ASP A 89 15.55 -11.40 -11.83
N GLY A 90 16.17 -11.13 -10.67
CA GLY A 90 17.20 -10.11 -10.52
C GLY A 90 16.72 -8.68 -10.80
N SER A 91 15.40 -8.49 -10.98
CA SER A 91 14.78 -7.20 -11.18
C SER A 91 14.27 -6.68 -9.82
N ASN A 92 14.48 -5.39 -9.56
CA ASN A 92 13.85 -4.72 -8.42
C ASN A 92 12.41 -4.26 -8.75
N GLU A 93 11.82 -4.76 -9.84
CA GLU A 93 10.49 -4.35 -10.31
C GLU A 93 9.42 -5.20 -9.66
N GLY A 94 8.79 -4.67 -8.61
CA GLY A 94 7.68 -5.32 -7.92
C GLY A 94 6.58 -4.34 -7.52
N CYS A 95 5.57 -4.90 -6.87
CA CYS A 95 4.45 -4.13 -6.34
C CYS A 95 4.41 -4.31 -4.82
N ASN A 96 4.03 -3.26 -4.11
CA ASN A 96 3.62 -3.36 -2.71
C ASN A 96 2.10 -3.13 -2.64
N TRP A 97 1.42 -3.95 -1.83
CA TRP A 97 -0.04 -3.98 -1.76
C TRP A 97 -0.51 -3.80 -0.32
N VAL A 98 -1.40 -2.84 -0.11
CA VAL A 98 -1.99 -2.54 1.21
C VAL A 98 -3.52 -2.46 1.10
N PRO A 99 -4.25 -2.77 2.19
CA PRO A 99 -5.69 -2.59 2.19
C PRO A 99 -6.02 -1.09 2.26
N GLU A 100 -7.21 -0.76 1.81
CA GLU A 100 -7.83 0.55 1.99
C GLU A 100 -9.10 0.44 2.84
N TYR A 101 -9.68 1.58 3.24
CA TYR A 101 -10.85 1.59 4.13
C TYR A 101 -12.02 0.73 3.60
N GLY A 102 -12.29 0.79 2.30
CA GLY A 102 -13.32 -0.02 1.67
C GLY A 102 -12.87 -1.48 1.53
N ALA A 103 -13.69 -2.44 1.96
CA ALA A 103 -13.44 -3.88 1.72
C ALA A 103 -13.43 -4.27 0.22
N TRP A 104 -13.74 -3.34 -0.67
CA TRP A 104 -13.67 -3.44 -2.12
C TRP A 104 -12.49 -2.65 -2.72
N MET A 105 -11.67 -2.01 -1.90
CA MET A 105 -10.54 -1.19 -2.31
C MET A 105 -9.22 -1.91 -2.05
N ILE A 106 -8.25 -1.67 -2.91
CA ILE A 106 -6.87 -2.13 -2.78
C ILE A 106 -5.97 -0.97 -3.19
N GLU A 107 -4.92 -0.70 -2.44
CA GLU A 107 -3.88 0.24 -2.86
C GLU A 107 -2.63 -0.52 -3.32
N GLY A 108 -2.02 -0.04 -4.41
CA GLY A 108 -0.75 -0.52 -4.91
C GLY A 108 0.28 0.59 -5.09
N THR A 109 1.50 0.35 -4.64
CA THR A 109 2.67 1.23 -4.82
C THR A 109 3.79 0.45 -5.53
N PRO A 110 4.82 1.10 -6.12
CA PRO A 110 6.03 0.39 -6.50
C PRO A 110 6.69 -0.22 -5.25
N SER A 111 7.32 -1.39 -5.39
CA SER A 111 8.03 -2.06 -4.28
C SER A 111 9.32 -1.35 -3.86
N VAL A 112 9.90 -0.56 -4.77
CA VAL A 112 11.08 0.27 -4.54
C VAL A 112 10.79 1.70 -5.01
N PRO A 113 11.28 2.73 -4.31
CA PRO A 113 11.12 4.11 -4.75
C PRO A 113 11.87 4.35 -6.07
N TYR A 114 11.32 5.23 -6.90
CA TYR A 114 11.99 5.78 -8.07
C TYR A 114 13.16 6.67 -7.66
N GLY A 115 14.16 6.77 -8.55
CA GLY A 115 15.31 7.64 -8.38
C GLY A 115 15.09 9.06 -8.90
N GLY A 116 16.13 9.90 -8.75
CA GLY A 116 16.10 11.31 -9.12
C GLY A 116 16.44 11.61 -10.58
N PHE A 117 16.65 10.61 -11.44
CA PHE A 117 16.97 10.85 -12.85
C PHE A 117 15.69 10.97 -13.68
N THR A 118 15.75 11.74 -14.77
CA THR A 118 14.62 11.86 -15.72
C THR A 118 14.26 10.52 -16.37
N THR A 119 15.19 9.57 -16.43
CA THR A 119 14.93 8.21 -16.89
C THR A 119 14.00 7.44 -15.96
N ASP A 120 13.95 7.76 -14.67
CA ASP A 120 13.06 7.13 -13.71
C ASP A 120 11.58 7.48 -13.94
N LEU A 121 11.29 8.65 -14.56
CA LEU A 121 9.93 9.02 -14.98
C LEU A 121 9.30 7.99 -15.92
N ARG A 122 10.13 7.29 -16.72
CA ARG A 122 9.66 6.27 -17.66
C ARG A 122 9.25 4.97 -16.99
N LYS A 123 9.61 4.77 -15.72
CA LYS A 123 9.28 3.56 -14.95
C LYS A 123 7.86 3.61 -14.38
N VAL A 124 7.30 4.80 -14.21
CA VAL A 124 5.99 5.02 -13.56
C VAL A 124 4.89 4.22 -14.26
N GLU A 125 4.66 4.51 -15.55
CA GLU A 125 3.59 3.85 -16.30
C GLU A 125 3.81 2.34 -16.41
N GLY A 126 5.07 1.91 -16.61
CA GLY A 126 5.42 0.49 -16.65
C GLY A 126 5.03 -0.24 -15.36
N ASN A 127 5.34 0.34 -14.21
CA ASN A 127 4.98 -0.22 -12.91
C ASN A 127 3.46 -0.14 -12.64
N MET A 128 2.77 0.92 -13.03
CA MET A 128 1.31 1.02 -12.94
C MET A 128 0.61 -0.07 -13.78
N ARG A 129 1.11 -0.33 -15.00
CA ARG A 129 0.61 -1.41 -15.87
C ARG A 129 0.88 -2.78 -15.26
N LEU A 130 2.05 -2.97 -14.63
CA LEU A 130 2.37 -4.20 -13.90
C LEU A 130 1.38 -4.43 -12.74
N ARG A 131 1.14 -3.42 -11.90
CA ARG A 131 0.13 -3.47 -10.83
C ARG A 131 -1.24 -3.88 -11.37
N ARG A 132 -1.70 -3.25 -12.45
CA ARG A 132 -2.97 -3.61 -13.09
C ARG A 132 -2.98 -5.05 -13.62
N ALA A 133 -1.88 -5.51 -14.21
CA ALA A 133 -1.77 -6.88 -14.70
C ALA A 133 -1.85 -7.91 -13.57
N ARG A 134 -1.18 -7.67 -12.43
CA ARG A 134 -1.24 -8.53 -11.24
C ARG A 134 -2.66 -8.67 -10.72
N LEU A 135 -3.41 -7.55 -10.65
CA LEU A 135 -4.82 -7.56 -10.23
C LEU A 135 -5.70 -8.39 -11.18
N LEU A 136 -5.50 -8.28 -12.49
CA LEU A 136 -6.29 -9.01 -13.50
C LEU A 136 -5.92 -10.50 -13.62
N GLU A 137 -4.70 -10.88 -13.23
CA GLU A 137 -4.23 -12.28 -13.27
C GLU A 137 -4.93 -13.16 -12.22
N LEU A 138 -5.36 -12.55 -11.12
CA LEU A 138 -6.15 -13.24 -10.13
C LEU A 138 -7.49 -13.63 -10.77
N HIS A 139 -7.63 -14.92 -11.07
CA HIS A 139 -8.88 -15.50 -11.52
C HIS A 139 -9.86 -15.48 -10.35
N VAL A 140 -10.49 -14.32 -10.16
CA VAL A 140 -11.61 -14.15 -9.27
C VAL A 140 -12.78 -14.85 -9.97
N SER A 141 -12.96 -16.15 -9.72
CA SER A 141 -14.18 -16.85 -10.14
C SER A 141 -15.38 -16.05 -9.61
N PHE A 142 -16.24 -15.60 -10.53
CA PHE A 142 -17.40 -14.77 -10.26
C PHE A 142 -18.68 -15.59 -10.19
#